data_AF-A0A660YNT3-F1
#
_entry.id   AF-A0A660YNT3-F1
#
_cell.length_a   1.000
_cell.length_b   1.000
_cell.length_c   1.000
_cell.angle_alpha   90.00
_cell.angle_beta   90.00
_cell.angle_gamma   90.00
#
_symmetry.space_group_name_H-M   'P 1'
#
loop_
_entity.id
_entity.type
_entity.pdbx_description
1 polymer ?
#
loop_
_entity_poly.entity_id
_entity_poly.type
_entity_poly.pdbx_seq_one_letter_code
_entity_poly.pdbx_strand_id
1 'polypeptide(L)'
;MKKIITTLYLFICFFNSINLFAQTNSHGSITGTVLDQITGKPLFYANVFLANTTIGTASDEDGKFKIDNIPVGKYQLVASVIGYKLKKINIVIKGRTSKDLTIKLMPVPLQGKPVEINASRPGSWQKNFKVFKDLLLGESEFSKQCKMLNTYVLSINYDQSTHKLLVKTKSPLHIENYALGYDIYLTIEEFEYQGVGFFKFKGIPRFVPKKPKNKTQRILWERNRQRAYNGSLRHFLTSLASGNLPEEGFRIYKVKRIKDNLNPNKLYYAQKQIEIDSIVSNSDSPFIKSIFFKDFIKVLYEKEKESPLYRKFSKPRKFQTSWIMLDKCDTLKFNIFGNLWDPYKLKTYGYWAWERFSESLP
;
A
#
# COMPACT_ATOMS: atom_id res chain seq x y z
N MET A 1 6.36 -66.42 -3.64
CA MET A 1 7.30 -65.35 -4.04
C MET A 1 6.76 -64.42 -5.12
N LYS A 2 6.25 -64.92 -6.26
CA LYS A 2 5.71 -64.06 -7.35
C LYS A 2 4.62 -63.06 -6.92
N LYS A 3 3.70 -63.44 -6.01
CA LYS A 3 2.63 -62.56 -5.49
C LYS A 3 3.16 -61.41 -4.61
N ILE A 4 4.18 -61.65 -3.80
CA ILE A 4 4.79 -60.63 -2.92
C ILE A 4 5.54 -59.59 -3.76
N ILE A 5 6.22 -60.03 -4.82
CA ILE A 5 6.92 -59.15 -5.75
C ILE A 5 5.93 -58.26 -6.53
N THR A 6 4.76 -58.80 -6.91
CA THR A 6 3.71 -58.01 -7.58
C THR A 6 3.06 -56.99 -6.64
N THR A 7 2.81 -57.34 -5.37
CA THR A 7 2.28 -56.40 -4.38
C THR A 7 3.27 -55.27 -4.06
N LEU A 8 4.58 -55.56 -4.03
CA LEU A 8 5.63 -54.56 -3.80
C LEU A 8 5.76 -53.57 -4.98
N TYR A 9 5.64 -54.05 -6.23
CA TYR A 9 5.61 -53.18 -7.40
C TYR A 9 4.37 -52.26 -7.42
N LEU A 10 3.20 -52.76 -7.01
CA LEU A 10 1.99 -51.94 -6.91
C LEU A 10 2.11 -50.84 -5.85
N PHE A 11 2.75 -51.13 -4.71
CA PHE A 11 2.95 -50.16 -3.63
C PHE A 11 3.99 -49.08 -4.00
N ILE A 12 5.03 -49.43 -4.76
CA ILE A 12 6.02 -48.49 -5.28
C ILE A 12 5.42 -47.59 -6.37
N CYS A 13 4.52 -48.10 -7.20
CA CYS A 13 3.78 -47.27 -8.17
C CYS A 13 2.80 -46.31 -7.48
N PHE A 14 2.16 -46.72 -6.37
CA PHE A 14 1.25 -45.86 -5.60
C PHE A 14 1.98 -44.73 -4.84
N PHE A 15 3.21 -44.96 -4.40
CA PHE A 15 4.05 -43.94 -3.73
C PHE A 15 4.68 -42.92 -4.69
N ASN A 16 4.79 -43.24 -5.99
CA ASN A 16 5.35 -42.33 -6.99
C ASN A 16 4.30 -41.36 -7.59
N SER A 17 3.01 -41.57 -7.34
CA SER A 17 1.92 -40.74 -7.89
C SER A 17 1.62 -39.44 -7.12
N ILE A 18 2.31 -39.17 -6.00
CA ILE A 18 1.91 -38.08 -5.07
C ILE A 18 2.71 -36.77 -5.25
N ASN A 19 3.58 -36.67 -6.25
CA ASN A 19 4.39 -35.45 -6.48
C ASN A 19 4.28 -34.88 -7.90
N LEU A 20 3.10 -35.00 -8.53
CA LEU A 20 2.72 -34.06 -9.59
C LEU A 20 2.13 -32.80 -8.95
N PHE A 21 2.95 -32.05 -8.23
CA PHE A 21 2.70 -30.63 -8.09
C PHE A 21 2.79 -30.06 -9.51
N ALA A 22 1.64 -29.83 -10.12
CA ALA A 22 1.55 -28.95 -11.28
C ALA A 22 2.38 -27.71 -10.94
N GLN A 23 3.47 -27.48 -11.69
CA GLN A 23 4.24 -26.25 -11.63
C GLN A 23 3.34 -25.14 -12.16
N THR A 24 2.42 -24.68 -11.31
CA THR A 24 1.77 -23.41 -11.48
C THR A 24 2.90 -22.40 -11.32
N ASN A 25 3.54 -22.07 -12.44
CA ASN A 25 4.51 -20.99 -12.50
C ASN A 25 3.75 -19.72 -12.12
N SER A 26 3.76 -19.44 -10.81
CA SER A 26 3.04 -18.37 -10.14
C SER A 26 3.70 -17.01 -10.36
N HIS A 27 4.57 -16.91 -11.37
CA HIS A 27 5.31 -15.73 -11.71
C HIS A 27 5.28 -15.48 -13.23
N GLY A 28 5.37 -14.21 -13.62
CA GLY A 28 5.51 -13.76 -15.00
C GLY A 28 6.61 -12.69 -15.13
N SER A 29 6.70 -12.12 -16.32
CA SER A 29 7.69 -11.09 -16.65
C SER A 29 7.05 -9.94 -17.44
N ILE A 30 7.71 -8.78 -17.39
CA ILE A 30 7.38 -7.62 -18.21
C ILE A 30 8.67 -7.18 -18.88
N THR A 31 8.65 -7.08 -20.19
CA THR A 31 9.68 -6.42 -20.99
C THR A 31 9.09 -5.17 -21.62
N GLY A 32 9.94 -4.27 -22.10
CA GLY A 32 9.46 -3.11 -22.81
C GLY A 32 10.52 -2.09 -23.10
N THR A 33 10.08 -0.96 -23.65
CA THR A 33 10.92 0.19 -23.94
C THR A 33 10.24 1.47 -23.44
N VAL A 34 11.00 2.36 -22.82
CA VAL A 34 10.56 3.68 -22.39
C VAL A 34 11.05 4.72 -23.39
N LEU A 35 10.14 5.53 -23.93
CA LEU A 35 10.42 6.51 -24.97
C LEU A 35 9.93 7.90 -24.56
N ASP A 36 10.59 8.94 -25.06
CA ASP A 36 10.07 10.29 -25.07
C ASP A 36 8.85 10.35 -25.99
N GLN A 37 7.72 10.83 -25.48
CA GLN A 37 6.48 10.93 -26.24
C GLN A 37 6.57 11.91 -27.42
N ILE A 38 7.39 12.95 -27.32
CA ILE A 38 7.55 14.00 -28.34
C ILE A 38 8.60 13.61 -29.38
N THR A 39 9.81 13.27 -28.93
CA THR A 39 10.94 13.00 -29.85
C THR A 39 10.99 11.56 -30.34
N GLY A 40 10.30 10.63 -29.68
CA GLY A 40 10.37 9.20 -29.95
C GLY A 40 11.69 8.54 -29.53
N LYS A 41 12.64 9.30 -28.96
CA LYS A 41 13.94 8.79 -28.53
C LYS A 41 13.81 7.93 -27.27
N PRO A 42 14.69 6.93 -27.10
CA PRO A 42 14.73 6.13 -25.87
C PRO A 42 15.07 6.97 -24.65
N LEU A 43 14.46 6.64 -23.53
CA LEU A 43 14.72 7.26 -22.24
C LEU A 43 15.56 6.33 -21.37
N PHE A 44 16.83 6.67 -21.24
CA PHE A 44 17.77 6.00 -20.37
C PHE A 44 17.48 6.27 -18.88
N TYR A 45 17.77 5.28 -18.02
CA TYR A 45 17.60 5.36 -16.57
C TYR A 45 16.19 5.73 -16.11
N ALA A 46 15.18 5.48 -16.93
CA ALA A 46 13.80 5.59 -16.51
C ALA A 46 13.50 4.48 -15.49
N ASN A 47 13.01 4.86 -14.32
CA ASN A 47 12.59 3.91 -13.30
C ASN A 47 11.28 3.26 -13.75
N VAL A 48 11.24 1.94 -13.83
CA VAL A 48 10.04 1.15 -14.15
C VAL A 48 9.76 0.20 -12.99
N PHE A 49 8.67 0.39 -12.27
CA PHE A 49 8.41 -0.35 -11.03
C PHE A 49 6.93 -0.66 -10.82
N LEU A 50 6.66 -1.68 -10.00
CA LEU A 50 5.30 -2.02 -9.56
C LEU A 50 5.02 -1.27 -8.25
N ALA A 51 4.06 -0.34 -8.26
CA ALA A 51 3.73 0.48 -7.09
C ALA A 51 3.30 -0.39 -5.90
N ASN A 52 3.64 0.04 -4.68
CA ASN A 52 3.44 -0.72 -3.45
C ASN A 52 4.11 -2.10 -3.47
N THR A 53 5.28 -2.22 -4.09
CA THR A 53 6.15 -3.40 -4.02
C THR A 53 7.61 -2.95 -3.98
N THR A 54 8.53 -3.91 -3.84
CA THR A 54 9.97 -3.71 -4.04
C THR A 54 10.43 -4.04 -5.47
N ILE A 55 9.50 -4.43 -6.35
CA ILE A 55 9.79 -4.95 -7.68
C ILE A 55 9.88 -3.78 -8.67
N GLY A 56 11.03 -3.65 -9.33
CA GLY A 56 11.25 -2.69 -10.39
C GLY A 56 12.66 -2.78 -10.96
N THR A 57 12.91 -2.02 -12.01
CA THR A 57 14.19 -1.90 -12.71
C THR A 57 14.38 -0.47 -13.19
N ALA A 58 15.58 -0.16 -13.71
CA ALA A 58 15.80 0.98 -14.58
C ALA A 58 15.82 0.51 -16.05
N SER A 59 15.52 1.41 -16.98
CA SER A 59 15.80 1.18 -18.39
C SER A 59 17.29 1.34 -18.72
N ASP A 60 17.76 0.59 -19.70
CA ASP A 60 19.11 0.69 -20.27
C ASP A 60 19.24 1.86 -21.27
N GLU A 61 20.40 1.99 -21.90
CA GLU A 61 20.75 3.08 -22.83
C GLU A 61 19.82 3.14 -24.06
N ASP A 62 19.28 1.98 -24.46
CA ASP A 62 18.29 1.85 -25.53
C ASP A 62 16.85 2.09 -25.02
N GLY A 63 16.68 2.47 -23.75
CA GLY A 63 15.40 2.65 -23.09
C GLY A 63 14.69 1.33 -22.78
N LYS A 64 15.31 0.17 -23.02
CA LYS A 64 14.71 -1.14 -22.79
C LYS A 64 14.75 -1.50 -21.32
N PHE A 65 13.76 -2.26 -20.86
CA PHE A 65 13.68 -2.72 -19.49
C PHE A 65 13.14 -4.15 -19.41
N LYS A 66 13.50 -4.85 -18.33
CA LYS A 66 12.98 -6.19 -18.01
C LYS A 66 12.74 -6.31 -16.51
N ILE A 67 11.55 -6.79 -16.14
CA ILE A 67 11.18 -7.13 -14.78
C ILE A 67 10.77 -8.60 -14.79
N ASP A 68 11.55 -9.43 -14.12
CA ASP A 68 11.31 -10.87 -14.00
C ASP A 68 10.72 -11.23 -12.64
N ASN A 69 10.25 -12.48 -12.52
CA ASN A 69 9.78 -13.07 -11.28
C ASN A 69 8.69 -12.24 -10.58
N ILE A 70 7.74 -11.72 -11.37
CA ILE A 70 6.61 -10.96 -10.85
C ILE A 70 5.53 -11.94 -10.44
N PRO A 71 5.12 -12.02 -9.16
CA PRO A 71 4.06 -12.90 -8.74
C PRO A 71 2.77 -12.66 -9.55
N VAL A 72 1.98 -13.71 -9.74
CA VAL A 72 0.66 -13.58 -10.36
C VAL A 72 -0.19 -12.64 -9.55
N GLY A 73 -0.88 -11.75 -10.25
CA GLY A 73 -1.61 -10.68 -9.59
C GLY A 73 -1.84 -9.52 -10.54
N LYS A 74 -2.40 -8.46 -9.99
CA LYS A 74 -2.63 -7.23 -10.73
C LYS A 74 -1.91 -6.10 -10.02
N TYR A 75 -1.22 -5.29 -10.81
CA TYR A 75 -0.30 -4.26 -10.35
C TYR A 75 -0.55 -2.96 -11.12
N GLN A 76 -0.09 -1.86 -10.53
CA GLN A 76 0.11 -0.61 -11.25
C GLN A 76 1.59 -0.50 -11.59
N LEU A 77 1.92 -0.70 -12.86
CA LEU A 77 3.25 -0.44 -13.41
C LEU A 77 3.41 1.08 -13.56
N VAL A 78 4.51 1.59 -13.05
CA VAL A 78 4.83 3.02 -13.07
C VAL A 78 6.16 3.21 -13.75
N ALA A 79 6.20 4.08 -14.76
CA ALA A 79 7.42 4.57 -15.38
C ALA A 79 7.63 6.04 -15.01
N SER A 80 8.83 6.38 -14.55
CA SER A 80 9.19 7.75 -14.20
C SER A 80 10.65 8.05 -14.49
N VAL A 81 10.91 9.23 -15.04
CA VAL A 81 12.25 9.79 -15.21
C VAL A 81 12.19 11.29 -14.92
N ILE A 82 13.30 11.85 -14.44
CA ILE A 82 13.38 13.28 -14.09
C ILE A 82 13.07 14.12 -15.33
N GLY A 83 12.24 15.17 -15.17
CA GLY A 83 11.83 16.04 -16.26
C GLY A 83 10.63 15.53 -17.06
N TYR A 84 10.03 14.39 -16.70
CA TYR A 84 8.87 13.82 -17.40
C TYR A 84 7.71 13.55 -16.44
N LYS A 85 6.48 13.61 -16.98
CA LYS A 85 5.27 13.20 -16.26
C LYS A 85 5.29 11.69 -16.08
N LEU A 86 5.11 11.23 -14.85
CA LEU A 86 5.00 9.81 -14.54
C LEU A 86 3.85 9.18 -15.33
N LYS A 87 4.03 7.94 -15.81
CA LYS A 87 3.01 7.16 -16.49
C LYS A 87 2.64 5.94 -15.66
N LYS A 88 1.34 5.70 -15.50
CA LYS A 88 0.78 4.56 -14.76
C LYS A 88 0.01 3.66 -15.71
N ILE A 89 0.24 2.36 -15.63
CA ILE A 89 -0.41 1.35 -16.45
C ILE A 89 -0.89 0.23 -15.53
N ASN A 90 -2.19 -0.03 -15.54
CA ASN A 90 -2.75 -1.15 -14.79
C ASN A 90 -2.49 -2.44 -15.58
N ILE A 91 -1.81 -3.40 -14.97
CA ILE A 91 -1.42 -4.65 -15.61
C ILE A 91 -1.85 -5.86 -14.77
N VAL A 92 -2.29 -6.92 -15.46
CA VAL A 92 -2.53 -8.24 -14.87
C VAL A 92 -1.42 -9.18 -15.30
N ILE A 93 -0.74 -9.80 -14.35
CA ILE A 93 0.20 -10.89 -14.54
C ILE A 93 -0.55 -12.20 -14.29
N LYS A 94 -0.71 -12.97 -15.37
CA LYS A 94 -1.16 -14.37 -15.32
C LYS A 94 0.09 -15.25 -15.44
N GLY A 95 0.14 -16.43 -14.83
CA GLY A 95 1.36 -17.25 -14.80
C GLY A 95 1.94 -17.47 -16.21
N ARG A 96 3.27 -17.47 -16.35
CA ARG A 96 3.99 -17.56 -17.65
C ARG A 96 3.61 -16.48 -18.69
N THR A 97 3.10 -15.32 -18.27
CA THR A 97 2.90 -14.20 -19.22
C THR A 97 4.18 -13.40 -19.32
N SER A 98 4.68 -13.19 -20.55
CA SER A 98 5.59 -12.09 -20.88
C SER A 98 4.77 -11.00 -21.56
N LYS A 99 4.83 -9.77 -21.05
CA LYS A 99 4.22 -8.61 -21.71
C LYS A 99 5.32 -7.70 -22.24
N ASP A 100 5.26 -7.40 -23.53
CA ASP A 100 6.07 -6.36 -24.13
C ASP A 100 5.30 -5.04 -24.17
N LEU A 101 5.88 -3.98 -23.63
CA LEU A 101 5.22 -2.68 -23.44
C LEU A 101 6.07 -1.54 -23.97
N THR A 102 5.51 -0.73 -24.87
CA THR A 102 6.06 0.59 -25.18
C THR A 102 5.44 1.64 -24.27
N ILE A 103 6.26 2.26 -23.42
CA ILE A 103 5.82 3.29 -22.47
C ILE A 103 6.34 4.65 -22.94
N LYS A 104 5.43 5.52 -23.39
CA LYS A 104 5.76 6.88 -23.79
C LYS A 104 5.57 7.85 -22.61
N LEU A 105 6.63 8.59 -22.25
CA LEU A 105 6.61 9.60 -21.20
C LEU A 105 6.54 10.99 -21.79
N MET A 106 5.67 11.83 -21.25
CA MET A 106 5.52 13.23 -21.69
C MET A 106 6.52 14.12 -20.94
N PRO A 107 7.39 14.89 -21.63
CA PRO A 107 8.22 15.89 -20.99
C PRO A 107 7.38 16.89 -20.17
N VAL A 108 7.90 17.29 -19.01
CA VAL A 108 7.36 18.42 -18.25
C VAL A 108 7.98 19.69 -18.83
N PRO A 109 7.19 20.66 -19.32
CA PRO A 109 7.74 21.93 -19.77
C PRO A 109 8.56 22.56 -18.63
N LEU A 110 9.76 23.08 -18.95
CA LEU A 110 10.56 23.89 -18.04
C LEU A 110 9.86 25.23 -17.80
N GLN A 111 8.74 25.22 -17.10
CA GLN A 111 8.04 26.41 -16.63
C GLN A 111 8.03 26.36 -15.11
N GLY A 112 9.13 26.78 -14.51
CA GLY A 112 9.24 26.94 -13.07
C GLY A 112 10.36 27.89 -12.73
N LYS A 113 10.05 28.89 -11.88
CA LYS A 113 11.09 29.67 -11.19
C LYS A 113 12.04 28.68 -10.49
N PRO A 114 13.37 28.92 -10.50
CA PRO A 114 14.31 28.09 -9.76
C PRO A 114 13.83 27.87 -8.34
N VAL A 115 13.97 26.65 -7.82
CA VAL A 115 13.69 26.39 -6.41
C VAL A 115 14.76 27.12 -5.63
N GLU A 116 14.45 28.31 -5.12
CA GLU A 116 15.33 28.99 -4.17
C GLU A 116 15.52 28.06 -2.97
N ILE A 117 16.76 27.57 -2.82
CA ILE A 117 17.21 26.90 -1.61
C ILE A 117 17.43 28.02 -0.59
N ASN A 118 16.35 28.65 -0.13
CA ASN A 118 16.45 29.70 0.87
C ASN A 118 17.01 29.07 2.15
N ALA A 119 18.14 29.62 2.62
CA ALA A 119 18.90 29.15 3.78
C ALA A 119 18.07 29.11 5.07
N SER A 120 16.92 29.80 5.10
CA SER A 120 15.89 29.62 6.12
C SER A 120 14.50 29.69 5.49
N ARG A 121 13.68 28.65 5.67
CA ARG A 121 12.27 28.65 5.24
C ARG A 121 11.46 29.57 6.18
N PRO A 122 10.39 30.24 5.71
CA PRO A 122 9.58 31.11 6.56
C PRO A 122 8.76 30.29 7.56
N GLY A 123 8.62 30.74 8.81
CA GLY A 123 8.01 29.97 9.92
C GLY A 123 6.66 29.29 9.64
N SER A 124 5.82 29.89 8.77
CA SER A 124 4.57 29.29 8.29
C SER A 124 4.80 27.96 7.55
N TRP A 125 5.87 27.89 6.76
CA TRP A 125 6.29 26.68 6.08
C TRP A 125 6.69 25.60 7.08
N GLN A 126 7.50 25.89 8.11
CA GLN A 126 7.89 24.90 9.12
C GLN A 126 6.67 24.34 9.86
N LYS A 127 5.71 25.20 10.22
CA LYS A 127 4.46 24.79 10.86
C LYS A 127 3.67 23.84 9.96
N ASN A 128 3.47 24.20 8.70
CA ASN A 128 2.75 23.39 7.72
C ASN A 128 3.49 22.09 7.37
N PHE A 129 4.82 22.13 7.32
CA PHE A 129 5.66 20.96 7.12
C PHE A 129 5.54 19.98 8.28
N LYS A 130 5.51 20.47 9.53
CA LYS A 130 5.27 19.62 10.70
C LYS A 130 3.93 18.91 10.59
N VAL A 131 2.85 19.65 10.31
CA VAL A 131 1.51 19.06 10.09
C VAL A 131 1.53 18.03 8.97
N PHE A 132 2.14 18.35 7.83
CA PHE A 132 2.31 17.41 6.71
C PHE A 132 3.07 16.15 7.14
N LYS A 133 4.20 16.29 7.82
CA LYS A 133 5.05 15.18 8.26
C LYS A 133 4.31 14.26 9.21
N ASP A 134 3.63 14.83 10.19
CA ASP A 134 2.90 14.07 11.22
C ASP A 134 1.69 13.35 10.60
N LEU A 135 0.98 13.98 9.65
CA LEU A 135 -0.12 13.34 8.90
C LEU A 135 0.37 12.25 7.94
N LEU A 136 1.52 12.45 7.30
CA LEU A 136 2.07 11.49 6.33
C LEU A 136 2.69 10.29 7.05
N LEU A 137 3.62 10.51 7.98
CA LEU A 137 4.37 9.44 8.64
C LEU A 137 3.64 8.87 9.85
N GLY A 138 2.75 9.63 10.49
CA GLY A 138 2.09 9.26 11.74
C GLY A 138 2.99 9.50 12.95
N GLU A 139 2.56 9.00 14.10
CA GLU A 139 3.21 9.27 15.39
C GLU A 139 3.71 7.99 16.08
N SER A 140 3.91 6.90 15.34
CA SER A 140 4.40 5.63 15.89
C SER A 140 5.89 5.66 16.25
N GLU A 141 6.37 4.62 16.95
CA GLU A 141 7.80 4.47 17.22
C GLU A 141 8.63 4.30 15.94
N PHE A 142 8.05 3.78 14.86
CA PHE A 142 8.72 3.69 13.56
C PHE A 142 8.80 5.05 12.86
N SER A 143 7.80 5.92 13.04
CA SER A 143 7.84 7.30 12.53
C SER A 143 9.07 8.08 13.04
N LYS A 144 9.48 7.86 14.30
CA LYS A 144 10.69 8.48 14.88
C LYS A 144 11.99 8.06 14.18
N GLN A 145 11.98 6.95 13.46
CA GLN A 145 13.12 6.41 12.70
C GLN A 145 13.03 6.71 11.20
N CYS A 146 12.05 7.54 10.80
CA CYS A 146 11.91 8.01 9.43
C CYS A 146 12.60 9.37 9.23
N LYS A 147 13.30 9.54 8.11
CA LYS A 147 13.92 10.80 7.70
C LYS A 147 13.52 11.17 6.28
N MET A 148 13.09 12.43 6.07
CA MET A 148 12.84 12.97 4.72
C MET A 148 14.12 13.65 4.21
N LEU A 149 14.76 13.09 3.20
CA LEU A 149 16.11 13.49 2.80
C LEU A 149 16.13 14.64 1.78
N ASN A 150 15.06 14.84 1.01
CA ASN A 150 14.99 15.83 -0.05
C ASN A 150 13.74 16.74 0.06
N THR A 151 13.49 17.32 1.23
CA THR A 151 12.29 18.16 1.49
C THR A 151 12.14 19.39 0.57
N TYR A 152 13.15 19.76 -0.21
CA TYR A 152 13.09 20.80 -1.24
C TYR A 152 12.20 20.42 -2.43
N VAL A 153 11.88 19.13 -2.61
CA VAL A 153 10.94 18.67 -3.65
C VAL A 153 9.48 18.96 -3.30
N LEU A 154 9.19 19.31 -2.04
CA LEU A 154 7.85 19.57 -1.54
C LEU A 154 7.39 20.99 -1.89
N SER A 155 6.25 21.09 -2.55
CA SER A 155 5.45 22.30 -2.62
C SER A 155 4.36 22.20 -1.56
N ILE A 156 4.46 23.04 -0.53
CA ILE A 156 3.51 23.10 0.59
C ILE A 156 2.82 24.46 0.52
N ASN A 157 1.51 24.45 0.30
CA ASN A 157 0.69 25.65 0.22
C ASN A 157 -0.46 25.53 1.22
N TYR A 158 -0.70 26.59 2.00
CA TYR A 158 -1.89 26.70 2.82
C TYR A 158 -2.80 27.78 2.23
N ASP A 159 -3.92 27.35 1.68
CA ASP A 159 -4.94 28.24 1.15
C ASP A 159 -5.76 28.82 2.32
N GLN A 160 -5.63 30.12 2.53
CA GLN A 160 -6.33 30.84 3.60
C GLN A 160 -7.84 30.89 3.37
N SER A 161 -8.29 30.92 2.11
CA SER A 161 -9.72 31.05 1.77
C SER A 161 -10.49 29.76 2.02
N THR A 162 -9.88 28.61 1.70
CA THR A 162 -10.49 27.30 1.89
C THR A 162 -10.04 26.60 3.16
N HIS A 163 -9.09 27.18 3.90
CA HIS A 163 -8.41 26.59 5.05
C HIS A 163 -7.79 25.21 4.76
N LYS A 164 -7.25 25.05 3.55
CA LYS A 164 -6.69 23.78 3.08
C LYS A 164 -5.17 23.83 3.02
N LEU A 165 -4.54 22.86 3.68
CA LEU A 165 -3.15 22.52 3.45
C LEU A 165 -3.06 21.58 2.23
N LEU A 166 -2.39 22.04 1.18
CA LEU A 166 -2.14 21.33 -0.06
C LEU A 166 -0.65 21.00 -0.18
N VAL A 167 -0.32 19.73 -0.42
CA VAL A 167 1.07 19.31 -0.63
C VAL A 167 1.22 18.54 -1.95
N LYS A 168 2.24 18.90 -2.73
CA LYS A 168 2.63 18.24 -3.97
C LYS A 168 4.13 18.01 -4.02
N THR A 169 4.56 17.01 -4.78
CA THR A 169 5.98 16.75 -5.04
C THR A 169 6.36 17.15 -6.46
N LYS A 170 7.44 17.93 -6.62
CA LYS A 170 8.04 18.23 -7.94
C LYS A 170 8.79 17.04 -8.53
N SER A 171 9.40 16.24 -7.66
CA SER A 171 10.02 14.94 -7.94
C SER A 171 9.81 14.04 -6.71
N PRO A 172 9.99 12.71 -6.81
CA PRO A 172 9.70 11.81 -5.69
C PRO A 172 10.38 12.22 -4.38
N LEU A 173 9.61 12.30 -3.30
CA LEU A 173 10.11 12.52 -1.94
C LEU A 173 10.82 11.25 -1.47
N HIS A 174 12.10 11.36 -1.12
CA HIS A 174 12.90 10.29 -0.53
C HIS A 174 12.71 10.29 0.97
N ILE A 175 12.06 9.24 1.46
CA ILE A 175 11.89 8.93 2.87
C ILE A 175 12.75 7.71 3.19
N GLU A 176 13.69 7.86 4.10
CA GLU A 176 14.42 6.74 4.66
C GLU A 176 13.67 6.22 5.89
N ASN A 177 13.28 4.94 5.88
CA ASN A 177 12.65 4.26 7.01
C ASN A 177 13.63 3.23 7.59
N TYR A 178 14.39 3.65 8.61
CA TYR A 178 15.36 2.76 9.25
C TYR A 178 14.72 1.64 10.06
N ALA A 179 13.51 1.84 10.60
CA ALA A 179 12.82 0.83 11.40
C ALA A 179 12.49 -0.41 10.56
N LEU A 180 12.06 -0.20 9.32
CA LEU A 180 11.67 -1.26 8.40
C LEU A 180 12.77 -1.60 7.37
N GLY A 181 13.87 -0.85 7.33
CA GLY A 181 14.98 -1.10 6.40
C GLY A 181 14.61 -0.84 4.94
N TYR A 182 13.94 0.27 4.66
CA TYR A 182 13.55 0.69 3.32
C TYR A 182 13.95 2.13 3.04
N ASP A 183 14.37 2.40 1.81
CA ASP A 183 14.24 3.72 1.19
C ASP A 183 12.93 3.75 0.42
N ILE A 184 12.15 4.81 0.58
CA ILE A 184 10.85 4.98 -0.04
C ILE A 184 10.87 6.25 -0.88
N TYR A 185 10.66 6.11 -2.19
CA TYR A 185 10.50 7.23 -3.10
C TYR A 185 9.02 7.43 -3.35
N LEU A 186 8.46 8.51 -2.81
CA LEU A 186 7.04 8.78 -2.78
C LEU A 186 6.69 9.93 -3.72
N THR A 187 5.90 9.65 -4.75
CA THR A 187 5.24 10.72 -5.51
C THR A 187 3.88 11.03 -4.90
N ILE A 188 3.66 12.29 -4.52
CA ILE A 188 2.40 12.76 -3.94
C ILE A 188 1.55 13.34 -5.07
N GLU A 189 0.48 12.63 -5.44
CA GLU A 189 -0.48 13.14 -6.45
C GLU A 189 -1.51 14.07 -5.83
N GLU A 190 -1.90 13.79 -4.58
CA GLU A 190 -2.87 14.58 -3.83
C GLU A 190 -2.51 14.48 -2.34
N PHE A 191 -2.52 15.62 -1.67
CA PHE A 191 -2.43 15.71 -0.23
C PHE A 191 -3.22 16.94 0.18
N GLU A 192 -4.37 16.73 0.80
CA GLU A 192 -5.26 17.80 1.25
C GLU A 192 -5.61 17.59 2.72
N TYR A 193 -5.50 18.64 3.51
CA TYR A 193 -5.92 18.63 4.91
C TYR A 193 -6.67 19.91 5.26
N GLN A 194 -7.87 19.77 5.81
CA GLN A 194 -8.76 20.88 6.22
C GLN A 194 -9.17 20.79 7.70
N GLY A 195 -8.46 20.02 8.51
CA GLY A 195 -8.80 19.80 9.92
C GLY A 195 -9.42 18.42 10.20
N VAL A 196 -10.04 18.30 11.37
CA VAL A 196 -10.52 17.02 11.91
C VAL A 196 -11.50 16.35 10.94
N GLY A 197 -11.18 15.11 10.55
CA GLY A 197 -12.02 14.30 9.66
C GLY A 197 -11.83 14.57 8.16
N PHE A 198 -11.07 15.59 7.77
CA PHE A 198 -10.82 15.95 6.37
C PHE A 198 -9.34 15.88 6.03
N PHE A 199 -8.88 14.66 5.74
CA PHE A 199 -7.55 14.37 5.22
C PHE A 199 -7.67 13.46 3.99
N LYS A 200 -7.06 13.86 2.88
CA LYS A 200 -6.95 13.07 1.65
C LYS A 200 -5.49 12.93 1.26
N PHE A 201 -5.11 11.73 0.83
CA PHE A 201 -3.75 11.45 0.41
C PHE A 201 -3.70 10.37 -0.69
N LYS A 202 -3.10 10.70 -1.84
CA LYS A 202 -2.52 9.74 -2.78
C LYS A 202 -1.02 9.85 -2.77
N GLY A 203 -0.40 8.73 -2.48
CA GLY A 203 0.99 8.48 -2.74
C GLY A 203 1.16 7.34 -3.74
N ILE A 204 2.18 7.44 -4.59
CA ILE A 204 2.71 6.31 -5.34
C ILE A 204 4.09 6.01 -4.78
N PRO A 205 4.22 4.98 -3.94
CA PRO A 205 5.48 4.64 -3.35
C PRO A 205 6.26 3.62 -4.19
N ARG A 206 7.57 3.84 -4.28
CA ARG A 206 8.55 2.85 -4.70
C ARG A 206 9.40 2.48 -3.49
N PHE A 207 9.36 1.22 -3.08
CA PHE A 207 10.17 0.72 -1.96
C PHE A 207 11.48 0.15 -2.50
N VAL A 208 12.58 0.50 -1.85
CA VAL A 208 13.92 -0.04 -2.12
C VAL A 208 14.44 -0.65 -0.82
N PRO A 209 14.60 -1.99 -0.75
CA PRO A 209 15.17 -2.65 0.43
C PRO A 209 16.60 -2.16 0.69
N LYS A 210 16.89 -1.81 1.93
CA LYS A 210 18.26 -1.49 2.35
C LYS A 210 19.05 -2.78 2.57
N LYS A 211 20.35 -2.75 2.29
CA LYS A 211 21.25 -3.84 2.67
C LYS A 211 21.53 -3.74 4.18
N PRO A 212 21.24 -4.80 4.97
CA PRO A 212 21.53 -4.79 6.40
C PRO A 212 23.05 -4.78 6.63
N LYS A 213 23.49 -4.04 7.65
CA LYS A 213 24.91 -3.98 8.07
C LYS A 213 25.40 -5.31 8.63
N ASN A 214 24.53 -6.06 9.31
CA ASN A 214 24.84 -7.35 9.94
C ASN A 214 23.58 -8.21 10.13
N LYS A 215 23.76 -9.46 10.57
CA LYS A 215 22.67 -10.42 10.84
C LYS A 215 21.66 -9.89 11.86
N THR A 216 22.12 -9.22 12.91
CA THR A 216 21.27 -8.64 13.95
C THR A 216 20.30 -7.60 13.38
N GLN A 217 20.81 -6.69 12.54
CA GLN A 217 19.96 -5.69 11.88
C GLN A 217 18.96 -6.34 10.92
N ARG A 218 19.36 -7.38 10.18
CA ARG A 218 18.45 -8.14 9.33
C ARG A 218 17.29 -8.73 10.12
N ILE A 219 17.58 -9.42 11.24
CA ILE A 219 16.57 -10.02 12.12
C ILE A 219 15.66 -8.93 12.72
N LEU A 220 16.23 -7.81 13.16
CA LEU A 220 15.45 -6.69 13.68
C LEU A 220 14.47 -6.14 12.64
N TRP A 221 14.91 -5.94 11.39
CA TRP A 221 14.05 -5.47 10.32
C TRP A 221 12.96 -6.48 9.96
N GLU A 222 13.29 -7.77 9.89
CA GLU A 222 12.30 -8.85 9.66
C GLU A 222 11.22 -8.83 10.76
N ARG A 223 11.63 -8.74 12.04
CA ARG A 223 10.69 -8.63 13.16
C ARG A 223 9.84 -7.36 13.10
N ASN A 224 10.45 -6.21 12.80
CA ASN A 224 9.72 -4.94 12.70
C ASN A 224 8.73 -4.96 11.53
N ARG A 225 9.07 -5.58 10.40
CA ARG A 225 8.16 -5.77 9.26
C ARG A 225 7.00 -6.69 9.61
N GLN A 226 7.25 -7.78 10.34
CA GLN A 226 6.17 -8.63 10.85
C GLN A 226 5.24 -7.85 11.80
N ARG A 227 5.81 -7.01 12.67
CA ARG A 227 5.03 -6.13 13.55
C ARG A 227 4.18 -5.12 12.77
N ALA A 228 4.76 -4.46 11.77
CA ALA A 228 4.02 -3.52 10.91
C ALA A 228 2.94 -4.22 10.06
N TYR A 229 3.14 -5.50 9.70
CA TYR A 229 2.17 -6.28 8.94
C TYR A 229 1.01 -6.73 9.82
N ASN A 230 1.30 -7.33 10.97
CA ASN A 230 0.30 -7.91 11.86
C ASN A 230 -0.72 -6.84 12.30
N GLY A 231 -2.00 -7.20 12.29
CA GLY A 231 -3.09 -6.26 12.55
C GLY A 231 -3.31 -5.13 11.54
N SER A 232 -2.44 -4.91 10.56
CA SER A 232 -2.56 -3.83 9.57
C SER A 232 -3.78 -3.99 8.63
N LEU A 233 -4.16 -2.90 7.94
CA LEU A 233 -5.17 -2.96 6.88
C LEU A 233 -4.81 -3.99 5.79
N ARG A 234 -3.52 -4.10 5.44
CA ARG A 234 -3.07 -5.04 4.42
C ARG A 234 -3.22 -6.49 4.89
N HIS A 235 -2.86 -6.77 6.14
CA HIS A 235 -3.09 -8.08 6.75
C HIS A 235 -4.57 -8.42 6.82
N PHE A 236 -5.40 -7.46 7.24
CA PHE A 236 -6.85 -7.61 7.20
C PHE A 236 -7.37 -7.94 5.80
N LEU A 237 -7.00 -7.17 4.77
CA LEU A 237 -7.45 -7.42 3.40
C LEU A 237 -6.91 -8.75 2.85
N THR A 238 -5.70 -9.15 3.20
CA THR A 238 -5.13 -10.46 2.81
C THR A 238 -5.92 -11.60 3.46
N SER A 239 -6.23 -11.48 4.75
CA SER A 239 -7.04 -12.45 5.51
C SER A 239 -8.48 -12.50 4.98
N LEU A 240 -9.00 -11.34 4.60
CA LEU A 240 -10.31 -11.17 3.99
C LEU A 240 -10.40 -11.86 2.64
N ALA A 241 -9.34 -11.79 1.82
CA ALA A 241 -9.28 -12.47 0.53
C ALA A 241 -9.19 -14.00 0.64
N SER A 242 -8.50 -14.49 1.66
CA SER A 242 -8.27 -15.92 1.89
C SER A 242 -9.38 -16.61 2.69
N GLY A 243 -10.30 -15.84 3.29
CA GLY A 243 -11.44 -16.40 4.01
C GLY A 243 -11.16 -16.74 5.47
N ASN A 244 -10.01 -16.34 6.03
CA ASN A 244 -9.50 -16.82 7.32
C ASN A 244 -9.39 -15.74 8.41
N LEU A 245 -10.25 -14.71 8.35
CA LEU A 245 -10.22 -13.61 9.32
C LEU A 245 -10.19 -14.11 10.78
N PRO A 246 -11.01 -15.10 11.20
CA PRO A 246 -11.01 -15.52 12.58
C PRO A 246 -9.70 -16.14 13.06
N GLU A 247 -9.07 -16.97 12.24
CA GLU A 247 -7.80 -17.64 12.46
C GLU A 247 -6.65 -16.62 12.51
N GLU A 248 -6.73 -15.60 11.66
CA GLU A 248 -5.80 -14.48 11.65
C GLU A 248 -6.01 -13.51 12.81
N GLY A 249 -7.06 -13.69 13.62
CA GLY A 249 -7.33 -12.92 14.83
C GLY A 249 -8.17 -11.66 14.60
N PHE A 250 -8.87 -11.59 13.47
CA PHE A 250 -9.80 -10.51 13.17
C PHE A 250 -11.24 -10.87 13.52
N ARG A 251 -11.98 -9.84 13.95
CA ARG A 251 -13.45 -9.87 14.09
C ARG A 251 -14.03 -8.62 13.45
N ILE A 252 -15.12 -8.75 12.72
CA ILE A 252 -15.78 -7.63 12.04
C ILE A 252 -17.22 -7.46 12.53
N TYR A 253 -17.62 -6.20 12.71
CA TYR A 253 -18.95 -5.84 13.16
C TYR A 253 -19.54 -4.79 12.23
N LYS A 254 -20.76 -5.02 11.76
CA LYS A 254 -21.54 -3.97 11.11
C LYS A 254 -21.99 -2.97 12.17
N VAL A 255 -21.69 -1.69 11.95
CA VAL A 255 -22.07 -0.62 12.86
C VAL A 255 -23.17 0.20 12.22
N LYS A 256 -24.39 0.11 12.76
CA LYS A 256 -25.50 0.98 12.37
C LYS A 256 -25.58 2.18 13.30
N ARG A 257 -25.65 3.38 12.72
CA ARG A 257 -26.01 4.60 13.45
C ARG A 257 -27.50 4.58 13.73
N ILE A 258 -27.87 4.63 14.99
CA ILE A 258 -29.26 4.73 15.45
C ILE A 258 -29.40 6.11 16.10
N LYS A 259 -30.33 6.92 15.60
CA LYS A 259 -30.72 8.16 16.29
C LYS A 259 -31.53 7.78 17.53
N ASP A 260 -31.21 8.37 18.67
CA ASP A 260 -32.05 8.23 19.85
C ASP A 260 -33.40 8.92 19.56
N ASN A 261 -34.51 8.19 19.75
CA ASN A 261 -35.85 8.70 19.53
C ASN A 261 -36.24 9.78 20.54
N LEU A 262 -35.59 9.84 21.71
CA LEU A 262 -35.83 10.81 22.78
C LEU A 262 -34.85 11.98 22.75
N ASN A 263 -33.65 11.81 22.16
CA ASN A 263 -32.67 12.88 22.00
C ASN A 263 -31.97 12.78 20.63
N PRO A 264 -32.44 13.50 19.60
CA PRO A 264 -31.90 13.39 18.24
C PRO A 264 -30.39 13.70 18.12
N ASN A 265 -29.80 14.39 19.11
CA ASN A 265 -28.38 14.71 19.17
C ASN A 265 -27.52 13.57 19.76
N LYS A 266 -28.14 12.53 20.31
CA LYS A 266 -27.47 11.34 20.86
C LYS A 266 -27.53 10.20 19.86
N LEU A 267 -26.36 9.69 19.49
CA LEU A 267 -26.19 8.59 18.54
C LEU A 267 -25.85 7.30 19.27
N TYR A 268 -26.63 6.25 19.04
CA TYR A 268 -26.28 4.89 19.43
C TYR A 268 -25.65 4.14 18.27
N TYR A 269 -24.73 3.24 18.60
CA TYR A 269 -24.07 2.38 17.63
C TYR A 269 -24.45 0.94 17.92
N ALA A 270 -25.47 0.41 17.21
CA ALA A 270 -25.75 -1.02 17.26
C ALA A 270 -24.67 -1.75 16.48
N GLN A 271 -24.09 -2.77 17.10
CA GLN A 271 -23.02 -3.58 16.52
C GLN A 271 -23.51 -5.02 16.42
N LYS A 272 -23.44 -5.59 15.22
CA LYS A 272 -23.69 -7.01 14.98
C LYS A 272 -22.45 -7.61 14.34
N GLN A 273 -21.93 -8.68 14.92
CA GLN A 273 -20.85 -9.44 14.28
C GLN A 273 -21.37 -10.03 12.96
N ILE A 274 -20.57 -9.96 11.91
CA ILE A 274 -20.94 -10.45 10.58
C ILE A 274 -19.89 -11.42 10.05
N GLU A 275 -20.32 -12.28 9.15
CA GLU A 275 -19.45 -13.22 8.45
C GLU A 275 -18.76 -12.57 7.24
N ILE A 276 -17.68 -13.19 6.79
CA ILE A 276 -16.82 -12.68 5.72
C ILE A 276 -17.57 -12.54 4.39
N ASP A 277 -18.40 -13.52 4.07
CA ASP A 277 -19.17 -13.61 2.83
C ASP A 277 -20.24 -12.52 2.73
N SER A 278 -20.55 -11.84 3.84
CA SER A 278 -21.50 -10.73 3.86
C SER A 278 -20.94 -9.42 3.29
N ILE A 279 -19.61 -9.30 3.14
CA ILE A 279 -18.95 -8.08 2.67
C ILE A 279 -17.98 -8.30 1.51
N VAL A 280 -17.62 -9.54 1.19
CA VAL A 280 -16.68 -9.88 0.12
C VAL A 280 -17.40 -10.66 -0.97
N SER A 281 -17.13 -10.27 -2.21
CA SER A 281 -17.49 -11.06 -3.39
C SER A 281 -16.27 -11.35 -4.24
N ASN A 282 -16.30 -12.53 -4.89
CA ASN A 282 -15.33 -12.85 -5.93
C ASN A 282 -15.55 -11.94 -7.14
N SER A 283 -14.45 -11.65 -7.85
CA SER A 283 -14.52 -11.04 -9.19
C SER A 283 -14.22 -12.09 -10.26
N ASP A 284 -14.22 -11.68 -11.53
CA ASP A 284 -13.87 -12.54 -12.68
C ASP A 284 -12.43 -13.12 -12.64
N SER A 285 -11.61 -12.72 -11.66
CA SER A 285 -10.25 -13.21 -11.45
C SER A 285 -10.09 -13.76 -10.04
N PRO A 286 -9.46 -14.95 -9.86
CA PRO A 286 -9.20 -15.52 -8.54
C PRO A 286 -8.24 -14.67 -7.69
N PHE A 287 -7.49 -13.77 -8.33
CA PHE A 287 -6.53 -12.89 -7.68
C PHE A 287 -7.14 -11.55 -7.22
N ILE A 288 -8.42 -11.32 -7.48
CA ILE A 288 -9.09 -10.05 -7.21
C ILE A 288 -10.39 -10.32 -6.45
N LYS A 289 -10.55 -9.60 -5.35
CA LYS A 289 -11.74 -9.60 -4.51
C LYS A 289 -12.37 -8.21 -4.56
N SER A 290 -13.68 -8.18 -4.36
CA SER A 290 -14.44 -6.95 -4.23
C SER A 290 -15.08 -6.91 -2.85
N ILE A 291 -15.10 -5.74 -2.23
CA ILE A 291 -15.91 -5.50 -1.04
C ILE A 291 -16.99 -4.47 -1.31
N PHE A 292 -18.15 -4.72 -0.71
CA PHE A 292 -19.28 -3.81 -0.72
C PHE A 292 -19.98 -3.87 0.63
N PHE A 293 -20.16 -2.72 1.25
CA PHE A 293 -20.95 -2.57 2.47
C PHE A 293 -21.44 -1.13 2.61
N LYS A 294 -22.53 -0.96 3.37
CA LYS A 294 -23.06 0.35 3.76
C LYS A 294 -22.61 0.68 5.18
N ASP A 295 -22.54 1.97 5.48
CA ASP A 295 -22.11 2.52 6.77
C ASP A 295 -20.67 2.11 7.13
N PHE A 296 -20.43 1.81 8.41
CA PHE A 296 -19.12 1.47 8.93
C PHE A 296 -19.03 -0.03 9.22
N ILE A 297 -17.88 -0.61 8.89
CA ILE A 297 -17.42 -1.86 9.50
C ILE A 297 -16.41 -1.52 10.57
N LYS A 298 -16.66 -1.99 11.79
CA LYS A 298 -15.67 -2.01 12.86
C LYS A 298 -14.85 -3.29 12.72
N VAL A 299 -13.53 -3.15 12.81
CA VAL A 299 -12.57 -4.25 12.77
C VAL A 299 -11.83 -4.30 14.10
N LEU A 300 -11.85 -5.46 14.75
CA LEU A 300 -11.00 -5.77 15.91
C LEU A 300 -9.89 -6.71 15.48
N TYR A 301 -8.68 -6.45 15.95
CA TYR A 301 -7.56 -7.39 15.88
C TYR A 301 -7.19 -7.84 17.29
N GLU A 302 -7.50 -9.09 17.61
CA GLU A 302 -7.51 -9.63 18.98
C GLU A 302 -6.12 -10.10 19.46
N LYS A 303 -5.17 -10.24 18.52
CA LYS A 303 -3.80 -10.68 18.81
C LYS A 303 -2.88 -9.54 19.27
N GLU A 304 -3.33 -8.29 19.25
CA GLU A 304 -2.52 -7.15 19.69
C GLU A 304 -3.33 -6.09 20.44
N LYS A 305 -2.63 -5.44 21.39
CA LYS A 305 -3.10 -4.31 22.16
C LYS A 305 -2.70 -3.01 21.46
N GLU A 306 -3.55 -2.00 21.52
CA GLU A 306 -3.20 -0.68 20.98
C GLU A 306 -1.93 -0.11 21.61
N SER A 307 -1.08 0.51 20.78
CA SER A 307 0.11 1.24 21.19
C SER A 307 -0.18 2.23 22.33
N PRO A 308 0.69 2.32 23.36
CA PRO A 308 0.57 3.35 24.41
C PRO A 308 0.53 4.78 23.87
N LEU A 309 1.19 5.05 22.74
CA LEU A 309 1.14 6.37 22.09
C LEU A 309 -0.26 6.69 21.54
N TYR A 310 -0.92 5.71 20.94
CA TYR A 310 -2.28 5.87 20.44
C TYR A 310 -3.31 6.10 21.56
N ARG A 311 -3.11 5.46 22.72
CA ARG A 311 -4.00 5.61 23.89
C ARG A 311 -3.96 6.99 24.53
N LYS A 312 -2.97 7.84 24.20
CA LYS A 312 -2.97 9.24 24.62
C LYS A 312 -4.10 10.06 23.97
N PHE A 313 -4.59 9.59 22.81
CA PHE A 313 -5.59 10.28 22.00
C PHE A 313 -6.92 9.51 21.90
N SER A 314 -7.01 8.33 22.53
CA SER A 314 -8.17 7.45 22.43
C SER A 314 -8.45 6.75 23.76
N LYS A 315 -9.72 6.45 24.02
CA LYS A 315 -10.09 5.64 25.19
C LYS A 315 -9.41 4.26 25.09
N PRO A 316 -8.67 3.80 26.11
CA PRO A 316 -7.97 2.52 26.07
C PRO A 316 -8.89 1.36 25.72
N ARG A 317 -8.45 0.51 24.80
CA ARG A 317 -9.16 -0.71 24.42
C ARG A 317 -8.33 -1.95 24.69
N LYS A 318 -9.04 -3.06 24.92
CA LYS A 318 -8.43 -4.38 25.09
C LYS A 318 -7.66 -4.82 23.84
N PHE A 319 -8.22 -4.50 22.67
CA PHE A 319 -7.72 -4.92 21.36
C PHE A 319 -7.58 -3.73 20.41
N GLN A 320 -6.66 -3.84 19.46
CA GLN A 320 -6.56 -2.92 18.34
C GLN A 320 -7.92 -2.79 17.64
N THR A 321 -8.43 -1.56 17.56
CA THR A 321 -9.72 -1.30 16.91
C THR A 321 -9.61 -0.26 15.80
N SER A 322 -10.10 -0.62 14.62
CA SER A 322 -10.22 0.26 13.46
C SER A 322 -11.65 0.28 12.94
N TRP A 323 -11.97 1.27 12.11
CA TRP A 323 -13.21 1.27 11.34
C TRP A 323 -12.91 1.61 9.90
N ILE A 324 -13.70 1.04 9.00
CA ILE A 324 -13.65 1.34 7.58
C ILE A 324 -15.03 1.76 7.09
N MET A 325 -15.02 2.66 6.11
CA MET A 325 -16.21 3.15 5.41
C MET A 325 -15.90 3.26 3.93
N LEU A 326 -16.82 2.81 3.07
CA LEU A 326 -16.70 3.02 1.63
C LEU A 326 -17.23 4.40 1.25
N ASP A 327 -16.43 5.18 0.53
CA ASP A 327 -16.88 6.45 -0.02
C ASP A 327 -17.97 6.20 -1.07
N LYS A 328 -19.07 6.95 -1.00
CA LYS A 328 -20.22 6.87 -1.92
C LYS A 328 -20.89 5.50 -2.05
N CYS A 329 -20.69 4.57 -1.10
CA CYS A 329 -21.19 3.19 -1.17
C CYS A 329 -20.79 2.47 -2.47
N ASP A 330 -19.58 2.73 -2.96
CA ASP A 330 -19.09 2.11 -4.20
C ASP A 330 -18.40 0.76 -3.91
N THR A 331 -18.30 -0.10 -4.91
CA THR A 331 -17.55 -1.35 -4.81
C THR A 331 -16.05 -1.05 -4.82
N LEU A 332 -15.33 -1.59 -3.83
CA LEU A 332 -13.88 -1.47 -3.73
C LEU A 332 -13.21 -2.79 -4.10
N LYS A 333 -12.28 -2.73 -5.07
CA LYS A 333 -11.49 -3.89 -5.50
C LYS A 333 -10.11 -3.88 -4.84
N PHE A 334 -9.64 -5.07 -4.49
CA PHE A 334 -8.31 -5.34 -3.95
C PHE A 334 -7.82 -6.71 -4.43
N ASN A 335 -6.52 -6.95 -4.34
CA ASN A 335 -5.93 -8.24 -4.71
C ASN A 335 -5.70 -9.10 -3.49
N ILE A 336 -5.36 -10.36 -3.72
CA ILE A 336 -5.09 -11.33 -2.65
C ILE A 336 -3.91 -10.96 -1.74
N PHE A 337 -3.11 -9.95 -2.10
CA PHE A 337 -2.02 -9.42 -1.26
C PHE A 337 -2.42 -8.19 -0.43
N GLY A 338 -3.70 -7.79 -0.49
CA GLY A 338 -4.25 -6.65 0.23
C GLY A 338 -3.99 -5.28 -0.42
N ASN A 339 -3.56 -5.22 -1.68
CA ASN A 339 -3.34 -3.96 -2.40
C ASN A 339 -4.65 -3.45 -3.01
N LEU A 340 -4.96 -2.17 -2.78
CA LEU A 340 -6.19 -1.49 -3.21
C LEU A 340 -6.07 -0.91 -4.62
N TRP A 341 -7.17 -0.94 -5.39
CA TRP A 341 -7.23 -0.30 -6.73
C TRP A 341 -7.40 1.21 -6.65
N ASP A 342 -8.33 1.62 -5.80
CA ASP A 342 -8.64 3.01 -5.55
C ASP A 342 -8.70 3.21 -4.03
N PRO A 343 -7.56 3.54 -3.39
CA PRO A 343 -7.50 3.65 -1.94
C PRO A 343 -8.43 4.76 -1.39
N TYR A 344 -8.87 5.72 -2.21
CA TYR A 344 -9.80 6.76 -1.76
C TYR A 344 -11.22 6.30 -1.52
N LYS A 345 -11.61 5.18 -2.15
CA LYS A 345 -12.90 4.58 -1.88
C LYS A 345 -12.95 4.00 -0.46
N LEU A 346 -11.81 3.80 0.20
CA LEU A 346 -11.75 3.28 1.57
C LEU A 346 -11.29 4.37 2.55
N LYS A 347 -12.19 4.80 3.41
CA LYS A 347 -11.84 5.68 4.54
C LYS A 347 -11.57 4.82 5.76
N THR A 348 -10.38 4.98 6.35
CA THR A 348 -9.99 4.31 7.58
C THR A 348 -10.09 5.27 8.76
N TYR A 349 -10.51 4.75 9.92
CA TYR A 349 -10.59 5.45 11.19
C TYR A 349 -10.01 4.58 12.31
N GLY A 350 -9.75 5.19 13.46
CA GLY A 350 -9.20 4.47 14.61
C GLY A 350 -7.72 4.20 14.46
N TYR A 351 -7.30 3.00 14.86
CA TYR A 351 -5.89 2.65 14.94
C TYR A 351 -5.19 2.69 13.56
N TRP A 352 -5.81 2.17 12.49
CA TRP A 352 -5.25 2.26 11.13
C TRP A 352 -5.18 3.67 10.56
N ALA A 353 -5.98 4.61 11.06
CA ALA A 353 -5.85 6.01 10.67
C ALA A 353 -4.71 6.71 11.43
N TRP A 354 -4.20 6.10 12.50
CA TRP A 354 -3.04 6.58 13.25
C TRP A 354 -1.74 5.93 12.75
N GLU A 355 -1.79 4.66 12.40
CA GLU A 355 -0.73 3.95 11.68
C GLU A 355 -0.69 4.42 10.23
N ARG A 356 0.10 5.47 10.00
CA ARG A 356 0.27 6.11 8.68
C ARG A 356 1.45 5.49 7.93
N PHE A 357 2.10 6.27 7.08
CA PHE A 357 3.05 5.78 6.09
C PHE A 357 4.35 5.21 6.69
N SER A 358 4.67 5.48 7.97
CA SER A 358 5.84 4.88 8.64
C SER A 358 5.71 3.37 8.87
N GLU A 359 4.49 2.84 8.89
CA GLU A 359 4.18 1.41 9.02
C GLU A 359 3.96 0.76 7.63
N SER A 360 4.07 1.51 6.54
CA SER A 360 3.78 0.99 5.20
C SER A 360 4.77 -0.09 4.78
N LEU A 361 4.23 -1.18 4.23
CA LEU A 361 4.98 -2.29 3.67
C LEU A 361 4.71 -2.46 2.17
N PRO A 362 5.74 -2.86 1.38
CA PRO A 362 5.62 -3.29 -0.01
C PRO A 362 4.95 -4.66 -0.14
#